data_AF-A0A9E0YQE1-F1
#
_entry.id   AF-A0A9E0YQE1-F1
#
_cell.length_a   1.000
_cell.length_b   1.000
_cell.length_c   1.000
_cell.angle_alpha   90.00
_cell.angle_beta   90.00
_cell.angle_gamma   90.00
#
_symmetry.space_group_name_H-M   'P 1'
#
loop_
_entity.id
_entity.type
_entity.pdbx_description
1 polymer ?
#
loop_
_entity_poly.entity_id
_entity_poly.type
_entity_poly.pdbx_seq_one_letter_code
_entity_poly.pdbx_strand_id
1 'polypeptide(L)' 'MNLEPVESPCISICRLDENDMCVGCFRTAREIGEWLSYSADQRSQIVKELPARAGSCFD' A
#
# COMPACT_ATOMS: atom_id res chain seq x y z
N MET A 1 -13.44 -12.14 -15.76
CA MET A 1 -12.44 -11.05 -15.80
C MET A 1 -11.52 -11.20 -14.59
N ASN A 2 -10.36 -11.82 -14.77
CA ASN A 2 -9.33 -11.85 -13.74
C ASN A 2 -8.38 -10.70 -14.04
N LEU A 3 -8.63 -9.54 -13.44
CA LEU A 3 -7.63 -8.49 -13.33
C LEU A 3 -6.53 -9.13 -12.48
N GLU A 4 -5.41 -9.52 -13.08
CA GLU A 4 -4.25 -10.02 -12.35
C GLU A 4 -4.00 -9.03 -11.21
N PRO A 5 -4.32 -9.40 -9.96
CA PRO A 5 -4.35 -8.44 -8.88
C PRO A 5 -2.88 -8.10 -8.65
N VAL A 6 -2.49 -6.85 -8.88
CA VAL A 6 -1.30 -6.33 -8.21
C VAL A 6 -1.47 -6.73 -6.75
N GLU A 7 -0.62 -7.64 -6.31
CA GLU A 7 -0.72 -8.24 -4.99
C GLU A 7 -0.69 -7.07 -4.01
N SER A 8 -1.81 -6.87 -3.32
CA SER A 8 -1.86 -5.84 -2.31
C SER A 8 -0.84 -6.26 -1.25
N PRO A 9 0.14 -5.42 -0.91
CA PRO A 9 1.13 -5.68 0.15
C PRO A 9 0.50 -5.56 1.54
N CYS A 10 -0.81 -5.81 1.62
CA CYS A 10 -1.59 -5.79 2.83
C CYS A 10 -1.31 -7.10 3.57
N ILE A 11 -0.63 -7.00 4.72
CA ILE A 11 -0.41 -8.11 5.64
C ILE A 11 -1.66 -8.43 6.49
N SER A 12 -2.85 -8.04 6.04
CA SER A 12 -4.12 -8.14 6.78
C SER A 12 -4.13 -7.42 8.14
N ILE A 13 -3.20 -6.48 8.35
CA ILE A 13 -3.16 -5.62 9.52
C ILE A 13 -3.60 -4.23 9.06
N CYS A 14 -4.81 -3.82 9.47
CA CYS A 14 -5.32 -2.48 9.24
C CYS A 14 -5.13 -1.67 10.53
N ARG A 15 -3.97 -1.02 10.65
CA ARG A 15 -3.69 -0.10 11.76
C ARG A 15 -3.11 1.18 11.18
N LEU A 16 -3.88 2.26 11.26
CA LEU A 16 -3.47 3.60 10.82
C LEU A 16 -2.78 4.31 11.99
N ASP A 17 -1.70 5.02 11.67
CA ASP A 17 -1.01 5.95 12.56
C ASP A 17 -1.68 7.34 12.54
N GLU A 18 -1.19 8.29 13.34
CA GLU A 18 -1.64 9.68 13.42
C GLU A 18 -1.54 10.44 12.08
N ASN A 19 -0.76 9.92 11.14
CA ASN A 19 -0.58 10.46 9.79
C ASN A 19 -1.47 9.77 8.73
N ASP A 20 -2.52 9.05 9.14
CA ASP A 20 -3.37 8.24 8.25
C ASP A 20 -2.58 7.23 7.41
N MET A 21 -1.44 6.76 7.92
CA MET A 21 -0.58 5.78 7.27
C MET A 21 -0.69 4.43 7.97
N CYS A 22 -0.91 3.37 7.21
CA CYS A 22 -0.96 2.03 7.75
C CYS A 22 0.43 1.59 8.20
N VAL A 23 0.60 1.29 9.48
CA VAL A 23 1.91 0.86 10.03
C VAL A 23 2.33 -0.53 9.57
N GLY A 24 1.41 -1.32 9.01
CA GLY A 24 1.71 -2.66 8.50
C GLY A 24 2.16 -2.66 7.04
N CYS A 25 1.42 -1.97 6.17
CA CYS A 25 1.71 -1.93 4.73
C CYS A 25 2.29 -0.60 4.24
N PHE A 26 2.47 0.39 5.12
CA PHE A 26 3.03 1.73 4.82
C PHE A 26 2.25 2.52 3.76
N ARG A 27 0.98 2.16 3.55
CA ARG A 27 0.06 2.82 2.62
C ARG A 27 -0.76 3.85 3.36
N THR A 28 -1.04 4.98 2.74
CA THR A 28 -1.99 5.94 3.32
C THR A 28 -3.43 5.45 3.19
N ALA A 29 -4.31 5.88 4.10
CA ALA A 29 -5.74 5.61 4.07
C ALA A 29 -6.37 6.03 2.73
N ARG A 30 -5.89 7.13 2.16
CA ARG A 30 -6.28 7.61 0.83
C ARG A 30 -5.91 6.62 -0.27
N GLU A 31 -4.69 6.08 -0.25
CA GLU A 31 -4.26 5.06 -1.23
C GLU A 31 -5.04 3.75 -1.08
N ILE A 32 -5.47 3.41 0.13
CA ILE A 32 -6.32 2.23 0.42
C ILE A 32 -7.73 2.44 -0.15
N GLY A 33 -8.33 3.62 0.05
CA GLY A 33 -9.63 3.97 -0.52
C GLY A 33 -9.62 4.06 -2.05
N GLU A 34 -8.58 4.65 -2.62
CA GLU A 34 -8.42 4.81 -4.07
C GLU A 34 -7.82 3.58 -4.75
N TRP A 35 -7.45 2.52 -4.00
CA TRP A 35 -6.80 1.32 -4.55
C TRP A 35 -7.61 0.67 -5.67
N LEU A 36 -8.93 0.62 -5.49
CA LEU A 36 -9.86 0.08 -6.49
C LEU A 36 -9.93 0.95 -7.75
N SER A 37 -9.74 2.26 -7.62
CA SER A 37 -9.71 3.23 -8.71
C SER A 37 -8.37 3.27 -9.45
N TYR A 38 -7.27 2.87 -8.82
CA TYR A 38 -5.95 2.92 -9.45
C TYR A 38 -5.76 1.87 -10.56
N SER A 39 -5.08 2.29 -11.63
CA SER A 39 -4.62 1.42 -12.71
C SER A 39 -3.45 0.53 -12.26
N ALA A 40 -3.22 -0.59 -12.94
CA ALA A 40 -2.13 -1.52 -12.61
C ALA A 40 -0.76 -0.84 -12.49
N ASP A 41 -0.49 0.15 -13.34
CA ASP A 41 0.75 0.93 -13.33
C ASP A 41 0.91 1.77 -12.05
N GLN A 42 -0.15 2.50 -11.66
CA GLN A 42 -0.20 3.27 -10.42
C GLN A 42 -0.07 2.36 -9.20
N ARG A 43 -0.75 1.21 -9.21
CA ARG A 43 -0.65 0.22 -8.13
C ARG A 43 0.78 -0.30 -8.01
N SER A 44 1.44 -0.60 -9.12
CA SER A 44 2.84 -1.05 -9.17
C SER A 44 3.81 0.02 -8.66
N GLN A 45 3.59 1.28 -9.03
CA GLN A 45 4.41 2.39 -8.55
C GLN A 45 4.29 2.55 -7.02
N ILE A 46 3.06 2.55 -6.50
CA ILE A 46 2.83 2.60 -5.06
C ILE A 46 3.55 1.45 -4.36
N VAL A 47 3.36 0.20 -4.84
CA VAL A 47 4.01 -0.98 -4.25
C VAL A 47 5.53 -0.89 -4.26
N LYS A 48 6.14 -0.27 -5.28
CA LYS A 48 7.59 0.00 -5.33
C LYS A 48 8.03 1.07 -4.32
N GLU A 49 7.18 2.04 -4.01
CA GLU A 49 7.46 3.10 -3.03
C GLU A 49 7.32 2.62 -1.58
N LEU A 50 6.49 1.61 -1.31
CA LEU A 50 6.30 1.06 0.04
C LEU A 50 7.58 0.48 0.69
N PRO A 51 8.42 -0.33 0.04
CA PRO A 51 9.67 -0.78 0.63
C PRO A 51 10.66 0.37 0.85
N ALA A 52 10.58 1.46 0.05
CA ALA A 52 11.37 2.66 0.33
C ALA A 52 10.87 3.40 1.59
N ARG A 53 9.54 3.37 1.86
CA ARG A 53 8.92 3.89 3.09
C ARG A 53 9.20 3.00 4.31
N ALA A 54 9.13 1.69 4.15
CA ALA A 54 9.39 0.69 5.19
C ALA A 54 10.89 0.54 5.48
N GLY A 55 11.75 0.74 4.48
CA GLY A 55 13.20 0.55 4.56
C GLY A 55 13.92 1.54 5.48
N SER A 56 13.26 2.62 5.90
CA SER A 56 13.75 3.49 6.98
C SER A 56 13.57 2.92 8.38
N CYS A 57 12.86 1.79 8.53
CA CYS A 57 12.65 1.12 9.82
C CYS A 57 12.45 -0.39 9.62
N PHE A 58 13.51 -1.11 9.24
CA PHE A 58 13.58 -2.56 9.46
C PHE A 58 15.00 -2.95 9.85
N ASP A 59 15.32 -2.72 11.13
CA ASP A 59 16.07 -3.66 11.97
C ASP A 59 15.05 -4.31 12.92
#